data_AF-K1TG08-F1
#
_entry.id   AF-K1TG08-F1
#
_cell.length_a   1.000
_cell.length_b   1.000
_cell.length_c   1.000
_cell.angle_alpha   90.00
_cell.angle_beta   90.00
_cell.angle_gamma   90.00
#
_symmetry.space_group_name_H-M   'P 1'
#
loop_
_entity.id
_entity.type
_entity.pdbx_description
1 polymer ?
#
loop_
_entity_poly.entity_id
_entity_poly.type
_entity_poly.pdbx_seq_one_letter_code
_entity_poly.pdbx_strand_id
1 'polypeptide(L)'
;PDKEMRNTLKLFQYCGVSTFFWGLVFASFFGDAPATLYNYFTGADITMEQIFPWPTIDPQKDALMLMIISIAFGLVHILVGMGCKFYVCLRQKDYGGAFFDTGLWMLMLIGFAVLAAGMAFGQTLVYVGAGIAIFCAIGLVLTQGRNKKGFGKVIGGLASLYDITGYISDLLSYSRLLALGLTTGVMAQVFNMLSTMFGKSWFGIILLIIVFIIGHAINIGLNALGSYVHTMRLQYVEMFGKFYEGGGKQFKPFKLNSKYIKIQEDKSK
;
A
#
# COMPACT_ATOMS: atom_id res chain seq x y z
N PRO A 1 6.69 19.86 -23.27
CA PRO A 1 6.03 19.60 -21.97
C PRO A 1 6.78 20.27 -20.82
N ASP A 2 6.07 21.05 -20.01
CA ASP A 2 6.61 21.62 -18.78
C ASP A 2 7.22 20.54 -17.87
N LYS A 3 8.24 20.92 -17.10
CA LYS A 3 8.99 20.00 -16.22
C LYS A 3 8.07 19.24 -15.26
N GLU A 4 7.00 19.89 -14.80
CA GLU A 4 5.97 19.29 -13.95
C GLU A 4 5.15 18.23 -14.68
N MET A 5 4.66 18.53 -15.90
CA MET A 5 3.92 17.56 -16.71
C MET A 5 4.77 16.33 -17.05
N ARG A 6 6.08 16.50 -17.28
CA ARG A 6 7.00 15.37 -17.51
C ARG A 6 7.15 14.48 -16.28
N ASN A 7 7.16 15.05 -15.08
CA ASN A 7 7.25 14.28 -13.84
C ASN A 7 5.96 13.51 -13.57
N THR A 8 4.80 14.13 -13.78
CA THR A 8 3.50 13.47 -13.67
C THR A 8 3.36 12.31 -14.66
N LEU A 9 3.78 12.49 -15.91
CA LEU A 9 3.76 11.42 -16.90
C LEU A 9 4.70 10.26 -16.55
N LYS A 10 5.90 10.55 -16.00
CA LYS A 10 6.81 9.50 -15.50
C LYS A 10 6.21 8.73 -14.32
N LEU A 11 5.51 9.41 -13.41
CA LEU A 11 4.80 8.76 -12.31
C LEU A 11 3.76 7.77 -12.84
N PHE A 12 2.90 8.22 -13.77
CA PHE A 12 1.91 7.35 -14.40
C PHE A 12 2.54 6.18 -15.15
N GLN A 13 3.69 6.39 -15.81
CA GLN A 13 4.41 5.31 -16.49
C GLN A 13 4.89 4.24 -15.50
N TYR A 14 5.51 4.61 -14.38
CA TYR A 14 5.95 3.64 -13.37
C TYR A 14 4.79 2.92 -12.70
N CYS A 15 3.70 3.63 -12.41
CA CYS A 15 2.48 3.00 -11.91
C CYS A 15 1.91 2.01 -12.93
N GLY A 16 1.87 2.37 -14.22
CA GLY A 16 1.39 1.50 -15.29
C GLY A 16 2.21 0.21 -15.44
N VAL A 17 3.53 0.30 -15.36
CA VAL A 17 4.42 -0.88 -15.39
C VAL A 17 4.18 -1.78 -14.17
N SER A 18 4.01 -1.20 -12.98
CA SER A 18 3.69 -1.96 -11.76
C SER A 18 2.33 -2.65 -11.87
N THR A 19 1.31 -1.96 -12.37
CA THR A 19 -0.03 -2.53 -12.59
C THR A 19 0.00 -3.66 -13.60
N PHE A 20 0.82 -3.57 -14.65
CA PHE A 20 1.00 -4.66 -15.61
C PHE A 20 1.66 -5.88 -14.97
N PHE A 21 2.70 -5.68 -14.16
CA PHE A 21 3.36 -6.76 -13.43
C PHE A 21 2.42 -7.45 -12.45
N TRP A 22 1.69 -6.68 -11.63
CA TRP A 22 0.70 -7.25 -10.72
C TRP A 22 -0.47 -7.90 -11.46
N GLY A 23 -0.90 -7.33 -12.59
CA GLY A 23 -1.91 -7.94 -13.47
C GLY A 23 -1.49 -9.30 -14.02
N LEU A 24 -0.20 -9.47 -14.35
CA LEU A 24 0.39 -10.78 -14.71
C LEU A 24 0.37 -11.76 -13.53
N VAL A 25 0.70 -11.30 -12.32
CA VAL A 25 0.67 -12.13 -11.09
C VAL A 25 -0.75 -12.60 -10.76
N PHE A 26 -1.75 -11.75 -10.97
CA PHE A 26 -3.17 -12.11 -10.84
C PHE A 26 -3.71 -12.89 -12.06
N ALA A 27 -2.91 -13.06 -13.12
CA ALA A 27 -3.30 -13.67 -14.40
C ALA A 27 -4.64 -13.16 -14.98
N SER A 28 -5.01 -11.92 -14.67
CA SER A 28 -6.33 -11.35 -14.95
C SER A 28 -6.24 -10.27 -16.03
N PHE A 29 -6.19 -10.66 -17.29
CA PHE A 29 -6.27 -9.72 -18.41
C PHE A 29 -7.74 -9.36 -18.67
N PHE A 30 -8.14 -8.13 -18.32
CA PHE A 30 -9.56 -7.69 -18.39
C PHE A 30 -10.48 -8.61 -17.54
N GLY A 31 -10.02 -9.02 -16.36
CA GLY A 31 -10.67 -10.05 -15.55
C GLY A 31 -10.55 -11.41 -16.24
N ASP A 32 -11.62 -11.85 -16.91
CA ASP A 32 -11.74 -13.13 -17.62
C ASP A 32 -11.96 -12.99 -19.14
N ALA A 33 -11.75 -11.80 -19.72
CA ALA A 33 -12.18 -11.50 -21.10
C ALA A 33 -11.71 -12.52 -22.15
N PRO A 34 -10.47 -13.07 -22.13
CA PRO A 34 -10.07 -14.12 -23.06
C PRO A 34 -10.90 -15.41 -22.94
N ALA A 35 -11.23 -15.88 -21.73
CA ALA A 35 -12.04 -17.09 -21.51
C ALA A 35 -13.51 -16.81 -21.80
N THR A 36 -14.04 -15.65 -21.41
CA THR A 36 -15.44 -15.29 -21.68
C THR A 36 -15.68 -15.07 -23.18
N LEU A 37 -14.77 -14.42 -23.91
CA LEU A 37 -14.86 -14.25 -25.36
C LEU A 37 -14.63 -15.58 -26.11
N TYR A 38 -13.70 -16.42 -25.66
CA TYR A 38 -13.47 -17.75 -26.23
C TYR A 38 -14.69 -18.67 -26.00
N ASN A 39 -15.23 -18.76 -24.79
CA ASN A 39 -16.42 -19.57 -24.52
C ASN A 39 -17.65 -19.03 -25.28
N TYR A 40 -17.74 -17.70 -25.47
CA TYR A 40 -18.80 -17.07 -26.26
C TYR A 40 -18.68 -17.39 -27.77
N PHE A 41 -17.48 -17.38 -28.35
CA PHE A 41 -17.28 -17.66 -29.78
C PHE A 41 -17.21 -19.17 -30.11
N THR A 42 -16.68 -20.00 -29.21
CA THR A 42 -16.36 -21.42 -29.48
C THR A 42 -17.26 -22.41 -28.75
N GLY A 43 -18.02 -21.98 -27.72
CA GLY A 43 -19.01 -22.84 -27.03
C GLY A 43 -18.43 -23.97 -26.19
N ALA A 44 -17.14 -23.96 -25.89
CA ALA A 44 -16.49 -24.88 -24.94
C ALA A 44 -16.31 -24.18 -23.59
N ASP A 45 -16.46 -24.88 -22.47
CA ASP A 45 -16.17 -24.36 -21.13
C ASP A 45 -14.67 -24.46 -20.84
N ILE A 46 -13.89 -23.45 -21.22
CA ILE A 46 -12.49 -23.35 -20.79
C ILE A 46 -12.40 -22.36 -19.63
N THR A 47 -11.90 -22.83 -18.49
CA THR A 47 -11.56 -22.01 -17.33
C THR A 47 -10.15 -21.43 -17.47
N MET A 48 -9.91 -20.23 -16.93
CA MET A 48 -8.61 -19.52 -17.01
C MET A 48 -7.41 -20.31 -16.49
N GLU A 49 -7.64 -21.32 -15.64
CA GLU A 49 -6.62 -22.27 -15.17
C GLU A 49 -5.91 -23.03 -16.31
N GLN A 50 -6.55 -23.20 -17.48
CA GLN A 50 -5.99 -23.99 -18.59
C GLN A 50 -5.23 -23.16 -19.64
N ILE A 51 -5.35 -21.82 -19.63
CA ILE A 51 -4.73 -20.95 -20.64
C ILE A 51 -3.38 -20.39 -20.15
N PHE A 52 -3.18 -20.24 -18.83
CA PHE A 52 -1.91 -19.80 -18.25
C PHE A 52 -1.39 -20.81 -17.22
N PRO A 53 -0.24 -21.49 -17.47
CA PRO A 53 0.30 -22.54 -16.61
C PRO A 53 1.14 -21.96 -15.45
N TRP A 54 0.63 -20.94 -14.76
CA TRP A 54 1.27 -20.35 -13.58
C TRP A 54 0.22 -20.17 -12.47
N PRO A 55 0.60 -20.28 -11.18
CA PRO A 55 -0.34 -20.29 -10.06
C PRO A 55 -1.13 -18.99 -10.02
N THR A 56 -2.37 -19.04 -10.49
CA THR A 56 -3.26 -17.88 -10.54
C THR A 56 -3.85 -17.66 -9.15
N ILE A 57 -3.53 -16.52 -8.54
CA ILE A 57 -4.20 -16.11 -7.30
C ILE A 57 -5.55 -15.52 -7.70
N ASP A 58 -6.60 -16.34 -7.65
CA ASP A 58 -7.97 -15.88 -7.84
C ASP A 58 -8.29 -14.90 -6.70
N PRO A 59 -8.51 -13.59 -6.96
CA PRO A 59 -8.66 -12.61 -5.88
C PRO A 59 -9.83 -12.93 -4.93
N GLN A 60 -10.81 -13.70 -5.41
CA GLN A 60 -11.96 -14.18 -4.63
C GLN A 60 -11.69 -15.44 -3.81
N LYS A 61 -10.99 -16.45 -4.36
CA LYS A 61 -10.74 -17.71 -3.65
C LYS A 61 -9.57 -17.59 -2.68
N ASP A 62 -8.58 -16.79 -3.05
CA ASP A 62 -7.35 -16.55 -2.30
C ASP A 62 -7.35 -15.21 -1.57
N ALA A 63 -8.55 -14.67 -1.26
CA ALA A 63 -8.71 -13.41 -0.55
C ALA A 63 -7.93 -13.38 0.78
N LEU A 64 -7.85 -14.52 1.48
CA LEU A 64 -7.05 -14.65 2.70
C LEU A 64 -5.54 -14.55 2.43
N MET A 65 -5.05 -15.16 1.35
CA MET A 65 -3.64 -15.06 0.96
C MET A 65 -3.27 -13.63 0.57
N LEU A 66 -4.15 -12.95 -0.16
CA LEU A 66 -3.98 -11.53 -0.50
C LEU A 66 -4.09 -10.61 0.71
N MET A 67 -4.93 -10.94 1.68
CA MET A 67 -4.95 -10.26 2.98
C MET A 67 -3.59 -10.38 3.67
N ILE A 68 -3.05 -11.60 3.78
CA ILE A 68 -1.74 -11.85 4.41
C ILE A 68 -0.65 -11.05 3.70
N ILE A 69 -0.63 -11.06 2.37
CA ILE A 69 0.34 -10.30 1.57
C ILE A 69 0.19 -8.79 1.82
N SER A 70 -1.03 -8.26 1.81
CA SER A 70 -1.26 -6.82 2.05
C SER A 70 -0.80 -6.37 3.45
N ILE A 71 -1.09 -7.17 4.48
CA ILE A 71 -0.66 -6.90 5.85
C ILE A 71 0.87 -7.02 5.96
N ALA A 72 1.48 -8.01 5.30
CA ALA A 72 2.94 -8.16 5.27
C ALA A 72 3.62 -6.96 4.60
N PHE A 73 3.09 -6.46 3.48
CA PHE A 73 3.57 -5.22 2.86
C PHE A 73 3.42 -4.03 3.81
N GLY A 74 2.28 -3.92 4.51
CA GLY A 74 2.04 -2.88 5.50
C GLY A 74 3.04 -2.90 6.65
N LEU A 75 3.34 -4.09 7.17
CA LEU A 75 4.37 -4.29 8.19
C LEU A 75 5.74 -3.81 7.70
N VAL A 76 6.18 -4.25 6.51
CA VAL A 76 7.47 -3.81 5.94
C VAL A 76 7.50 -2.29 5.78
N HIS A 77 6.40 -1.69 5.31
CA HIS A 77 6.29 -0.25 5.10
C HIS A 77 6.37 0.53 6.42
N ILE A 78 5.68 0.07 7.48
CA ILE A 78 5.76 0.66 8.83
C ILE A 78 7.17 0.52 9.40
N LEU A 79 7.81 -0.64 9.24
CA LEU A 79 9.19 -0.87 9.69
C LEU A 79 10.18 0.09 9.02
N VAL A 80 10.03 0.34 7.72
CA VAL A 80 10.84 1.34 7.00
C VAL A 80 10.60 2.75 7.54
N GLY A 81 9.34 3.13 7.77
CA GLY A 81 8.99 4.43 8.36
C GLY A 81 9.60 4.64 9.75
N MET A 82 9.60 3.59 10.57
CA MET A 82 10.26 3.61 11.88
C MET A 82 11.78 3.59 11.79
N GLY A 83 12.35 2.93 10.78
CA GLY A 83 13.78 2.99 10.48
C GLY A 83 14.24 4.40 10.15
N CYS A 84 13.45 5.15 9.38
CA CYS A 84 13.68 6.57 9.14
C CYS A 84 13.65 7.39 10.44
N LYS A 85 12.68 7.15 11.33
CA LYS A 85 12.62 7.80 12.65
C LYS A 85 13.86 7.49 13.48
N PHE A 86 14.27 6.23 13.53
CA PHE A 86 15.47 5.79 14.24
C PHE A 86 16.73 6.50 13.72
N TYR A 87 16.86 6.64 12.41
CA TYR A 87 17.96 7.38 11.79
C TYR A 87 17.97 8.87 12.17
N VAL A 88 16.79 9.51 12.24
CA VAL A 88 16.67 10.91 12.68
C VAL A 88 17.05 11.06 14.16
N CYS A 89 16.56 10.19 15.05
CA CYS A 89 16.90 10.24 16.48
C CYS A 89 18.39 9.99 16.75
N LEU A 90 19.02 9.07 16.00
CA LEU A 90 20.47 8.87 16.05
C LEU A 90 21.25 10.13 15.66
N ARG A 91 20.78 10.85 14.65
CA ARG A 91 21.41 12.11 14.20
C ARG A 91 21.23 13.23 15.24
N GLN A 92 20.16 13.21 16.04
CA GLN A 92 19.92 14.15 17.13
C GLN A 92 20.68 13.83 18.43
N LYS A 93 21.49 12.76 18.46
CA LYS A 93 22.31 12.30 19.60
C LYS A 93 21.53 11.90 20.87
N ASP A 94 20.23 11.64 20.77
CA ASP A 94 19.43 11.03 21.85
C ASP A 94 19.44 9.49 21.73
N TYR A 95 20.55 8.89 22.14
CA TYR A 95 20.74 7.43 22.07
C TYR A 95 19.84 6.66 23.04
N GLY A 96 19.36 7.31 24.11
CA GLY A 96 18.48 6.72 25.11
C GLY A 96 17.06 6.52 24.56
N GLY A 97 16.48 7.57 23.97
CA GLY A 97 15.17 7.49 23.32
C GLY A 97 15.18 6.67 22.04
N ALA A 98 16.23 6.76 21.22
CA ALA A 98 16.30 6.04 19.95
C ALA A 98 16.28 4.52 20.13
N PHE A 99 17.07 3.98 21.07
CA PHE A 99 17.20 2.53 21.24
C PHE A 99 16.05 1.93 22.06
N PHE A 100 15.63 2.60 23.14
CA PHE A 100 14.59 2.07 24.02
C PHE A 100 13.16 2.38 23.56
N ASP A 101 12.87 3.53 22.94
CA ASP A 101 11.50 3.80 22.45
C ASP A 101 11.28 3.34 21.02
N THR A 102 12.23 3.58 20.10
CA THR A 102 12.04 3.24 18.68
C THR A 102 12.58 1.84 18.37
N GLY A 103 13.72 1.46 18.94
CA GLY A 103 14.35 0.15 18.74
C GLY A 103 13.54 -1.01 19.34
N LEU A 104 13.06 -0.89 20.58
CA LEU A 104 12.22 -1.92 21.20
C LEU A 104 10.87 -2.09 20.49
N TRP A 105 10.27 -0.99 20.00
CA TRP A 105 9.04 -1.04 19.20
C TRP A 105 9.26 -1.73 17.85
N MET A 106 10.39 -1.49 17.19
CA MET A 106 10.77 -2.17 15.94
C MET A 106 10.97 -3.66 16.18
N LEU A 107 11.66 -4.04 17.26
CA LEU A 107 11.84 -5.44 17.68
C LEU A 107 10.51 -6.11 18.05
N MET A 108 9.58 -5.39 18.69
CA MET A 108 8.26 -5.91 19.03
C MET A 108 7.40 -6.18 17.79
N LEU A 109 7.39 -5.26 16.81
CA LEU A 109 6.70 -5.47 15.53
C LEU A 109 7.30 -6.63 14.74
N ILE A 110 8.63 -6.78 14.74
CA ILE A 110 9.29 -7.95 14.16
C ILE A 110 8.90 -9.23 14.92
N GLY A 111 8.79 -9.18 16.24
CA GLY A 111 8.30 -10.30 17.06
C GLY A 111 6.88 -10.74 16.68
N PHE A 112 5.96 -9.79 16.50
CA PHE A 112 4.61 -10.08 16.00
C PHE A 112 4.61 -10.63 14.58
N ALA A 113 5.48 -10.13 13.71
CA ALA A 113 5.63 -10.63 12.34
C ALA A 113 6.11 -12.09 12.30
N VAL A 114 7.13 -12.42 13.11
CA VAL A 114 7.67 -13.78 13.23
C VAL A 114 6.64 -14.72 13.85
N LEU A 115 5.85 -14.23 14.82
CA LEU A 115 4.74 -15.00 15.39
C LEU A 115 3.68 -15.31 14.34
N ALA A 116 3.25 -14.30 13.57
CA ALA A 116 2.28 -14.48 12.49
C ALA A 116 2.80 -15.43 11.38
N ALA A 117 4.07 -15.31 11.00
CA ALA A 117 4.71 -16.23 10.06
C ALA A 117 4.81 -17.66 10.64
N GLY A 118 5.10 -17.81 11.93
CA GLY A 118 5.15 -19.10 12.61
C GLY A 118 3.82 -19.87 12.56
N MET A 119 2.69 -19.17 12.57
CA MET A 119 1.38 -19.81 12.43
C MET A 119 1.21 -20.52 11.08
N ALA A 120 1.93 -20.08 10.04
CA ALA A 120 1.89 -20.68 8.71
C ALA A 120 3.01 -21.69 8.43
N PHE A 121 4.22 -21.50 9.00
CA PHE A 121 5.41 -22.27 8.65
C PHE A 121 5.89 -23.26 9.73
N GLY A 122 5.39 -23.18 10.99
CA GLY A 122 5.68 -24.18 12.02
C GLY A 122 5.66 -23.68 13.46
N GLN A 123 5.31 -24.59 14.39
CA GLN A 123 5.10 -24.30 15.82
C GLN A 123 6.33 -23.71 16.52
N THR A 124 7.55 -24.09 16.10
CA THR A 124 8.82 -23.58 16.67
C THR A 124 8.98 -22.06 16.47
N LEU A 125 8.58 -21.53 15.30
CA LEU A 125 8.66 -20.09 15.02
C LEU A 125 7.68 -19.29 15.88
N VAL A 126 6.51 -19.87 16.22
CA VAL A 126 5.52 -19.23 17.09
C VAL A 126 6.10 -19.01 18.48
N TYR A 127 6.79 -20.00 19.06
CA TYR A 127 7.42 -19.87 20.37
C TYR A 127 8.56 -18.84 20.39
N VAL A 128 9.36 -18.79 19.33
CA VAL A 128 10.43 -17.79 19.19
C VAL A 128 9.84 -16.37 19.05
N GLY A 129 8.82 -16.20 18.20
CA GLY A 129 8.12 -14.93 18.03
C GLY A 129 7.44 -14.46 19.31
N ALA A 130 6.75 -15.37 20.03
CA ALA A 130 6.13 -15.09 21.31
C ALA A 130 7.17 -14.72 22.39
N GLY A 131 8.30 -15.42 22.44
CA GLY A 131 9.39 -15.11 23.36
C GLY A 131 9.99 -13.72 23.14
N ILE A 132 10.23 -13.36 21.86
CA ILE A 132 10.72 -12.02 21.48
C ILE A 132 9.67 -10.95 21.83
N ALA A 133 8.40 -11.18 21.50
CA ALA A 133 7.32 -10.22 21.79
C ALA A 133 7.16 -9.97 23.30
N ILE A 134 7.19 -11.03 24.12
CA ILE A 134 7.09 -10.93 25.59
C ILE A 134 8.33 -10.21 26.16
N PHE A 135 9.53 -10.55 25.70
CA PHE A 135 10.77 -9.88 26.13
C PHE A 135 10.76 -8.39 25.78
N CYS A 136 10.31 -8.04 24.58
CA CYS A 136 10.20 -6.65 24.14
C CYS A 136 9.08 -5.89 24.87
N ALA A 137 7.95 -6.53 25.17
CA ALA A 137 6.88 -5.94 25.96
C ALA A 137 7.35 -5.64 27.40
N ILE A 138 8.08 -6.57 28.03
CA ILE A 138 8.69 -6.36 29.34
C ILE A 138 9.74 -5.25 29.27
N GLY A 139 10.59 -5.26 28.23
CA GLY A 139 11.57 -4.20 27.97
C GLY A 139 10.93 -2.82 27.86
N LEU A 140 9.86 -2.67 27.08
CA LEU A 140 9.10 -1.43 26.91
C LEU A 140 8.50 -0.94 28.22
N VAL A 141 7.83 -1.82 28.97
CA VAL A 141 7.22 -1.47 30.27
C VAL A 141 8.28 -1.03 31.29
N LEU A 142 9.47 -1.65 31.28
CA LEU A 142 10.55 -1.30 32.21
C LEU A 142 11.30 -0.02 31.82
N THR A 143 11.48 0.26 30.52
CA THR A 143 12.31 1.38 30.04
C THR A 143 11.56 2.67 29.76
N GLN A 144 10.28 2.62 29.39
CA GLN A 144 9.44 3.83 29.25
C GLN A 144 9.22 4.59 30.55
N GLY A 145 9.51 3.94 31.68
CA GLY A 145 9.44 4.53 33.00
C GLY A 145 10.61 5.44 33.42
N ARG A 146 11.60 5.66 32.55
CA ARG A 146 12.88 6.26 32.97
C ARG A 146 12.81 7.76 33.28
N ASN A 147 11.77 8.47 32.81
CA ASN A 147 11.71 9.94 32.87
C ASN A 147 10.62 10.53 33.80
N LYS A 148 9.84 9.72 34.53
CA LYS A 148 8.87 10.22 35.54
C LYS A 148 8.84 9.34 36.81
N LYS A 149 8.85 9.99 38.00
CA LYS A 149 8.77 9.31 39.31
C LYS A 149 7.36 8.78 39.61
N GLY A 150 7.29 7.61 40.25
CA GLY A 150 6.07 7.06 40.88
C GLY A 150 5.04 6.47 39.91
N PHE A 151 3.78 6.86 40.05
CA PHE A 151 2.62 6.36 39.27
C PHE A 151 2.69 6.68 37.76
N GLY A 152 3.45 7.71 37.37
CA GLY A 152 3.70 8.03 35.95
C GLY A 152 4.50 6.96 35.22
N LYS A 153 5.21 6.08 35.94
CA LYS A 153 5.98 4.96 35.39
C LYS A 153 5.07 3.85 34.85
N VAL A 154 4.02 3.55 35.62
CA VAL A 154 3.01 2.55 35.29
C VAL A 154 2.04 3.09 34.23
N ILE A 155 1.63 4.35 34.35
CA ILE A 155 0.77 5.01 33.34
C ILE A 155 1.50 5.15 32.00
N GLY A 156 2.81 5.47 31.99
CA GLY A 156 3.63 5.47 30.78
C GLY A 156 3.77 4.08 30.14
N GLY A 157 4.01 3.05 30.97
CA GLY A 157 4.01 1.65 30.50
C GLY A 157 2.66 1.14 30.00
N LEU A 158 1.54 1.61 30.56
CA LEU A 158 0.21 1.33 30.01
C LEU A 158 -0.09 2.14 28.73
N ALA A 159 0.41 3.38 28.64
CA ALA A 159 0.27 4.18 27.43
C ALA A 159 1.04 3.55 26.25
N SER A 160 2.21 2.97 26.49
CA SER A 160 2.96 2.24 25.46
C SER A 160 2.26 0.97 24.98
N LEU A 161 1.50 0.31 25.86
CA LEU A 161 0.61 -0.78 25.48
C LEU A 161 -0.58 -0.26 24.66
N TYR A 162 -1.09 0.93 24.96
CA TYR A 162 -2.13 1.57 24.14
C TYR A 162 -1.62 1.90 22.74
N ASP A 163 -0.35 2.30 22.57
CA ASP A 163 0.24 2.51 21.25
C ASP A 163 0.16 1.25 20.37
N ILE A 164 0.12 0.04 20.95
CA ILE A 164 -0.08 -1.23 20.21
C ILE A 164 -1.38 -1.23 19.44
N THR A 165 -2.45 -0.69 20.01
CA THR A 165 -3.72 -0.56 19.30
C THR A 165 -3.61 0.36 18.08
N GLY A 166 -2.78 1.41 18.16
CA GLY A 166 -2.48 2.30 17.04
C GLY A 166 -1.75 1.58 15.91
N TYR A 167 -0.70 0.81 16.22
CA TYR A 167 0.03 0.06 15.19
C TYR A 167 -0.80 -1.08 14.58
N ILE A 168 -1.65 -1.75 15.37
CA ILE A 168 -2.61 -2.73 14.84
C ILE A 168 -3.62 -2.05 13.91
N SER A 169 -4.13 -0.87 14.29
CA SER A 169 -5.01 -0.07 13.42
C SER A 169 -4.30 0.32 12.13
N ASP A 170 -3.03 0.72 12.19
CA ASP A 170 -2.22 1.05 11.01
C ASP A 170 -1.98 -0.17 10.12
N LEU A 171 -1.70 -1.36 10.68
CA LEU A 171 -1.59 -2.62 9.93
C LEU A 171 -2.92 -3.01 9.28
N LEU A 172 -4.02 -2.93 10.02
CA LEU A 172 -5.36 -3.25 9.53
C LEU A 172 -5.78 -2.28 8.41
N SER A 173 -5.27 -1.05 8.43
CA SER A 173 -5.41 -0.06 7.37
C SER A 173 -4.98 -0.56 5.98
N TYR A 174 -4.02 -1.48 5.91
CA TYR A 174 -3.53 -2.08 4.66
C TYR A 174 -4.47 -3.12 4.06
N SER A 175 -5.46 -3.61 4.82
CA SER A 175 -6.56 -4.43 4.25
C SER A 175 -7.30 -3.73 3.11
N ARG A 176 -7.20 -2.40 3.01
CA ARG A 176 -7.70 -1.64 1.85
C ARG A 176 -7.06 -2.07 0.53
N LEU A 177 -5.79 -2.49 0.52
CA LEU A 177 -5.13 -2.96 -0.71
C LEU A 177 -5.83 -4.21 -1.25
N LEU A 178 -6.16 -5.15 -0.36
CA LEU A 178 -7.01 -6.30 -0.71
C LEU A 178 -8.37 -5.85 -1.22
N ALA A 179 -9.08 -5.00 -0.47
CA ALA A 179 -10.43 -4.57 -0.84
C ALA A 179 -10.48 -3.91 -2.23
N LEU A 180 -9.47 -3.09 -2.55
CA LEU A 180 -9.31 -2.49 -3.88
C LEU A 180 -9.10 -3.57 -4.94
N GLY A 181 -8.13 -4.47 -4.76
CA GLY A 181 -7.85 -5.55 -5.73
C GLY A 181 -9.03 -6.50 -5.94
N LEU A 182 -9.78 -6.84 -4.89
CA LEU A 182 -11.00 -7.64 -5.00
C LEU A 182 -12.09 -6.90 -5.77
N THR A 183 -12.30 -5.62 -5.47
CA THR A 183 -13.31 -4.79 -6.14
C THR A 183 -13.01 -4.66 -7.63
N THR A 184 -11.74 -4.43 -8.00
CA THR A 184 -11.34 -4.28 -9.42
C THR A 184 -11.63 -5.56 -10.22
N GLY A 185 -11.34 -6.73 -9.63
CA GLY A 185 -11.58 -8.04 -10.23
C GLY A 185 -13.07 -8.35 -10.36
N VAL A 186 -13.85 -8.14 -9.30
CA VAL A 186 -15.31 -8.33 -9.30
C VAL A 186 -15.97 -7.42 -10.33
N MET A 187 -15.56 -6.15 -10.42
CA MET A 187 -16.11 -5.21 -11.42
C MET A 187 -15.81 -5.64 -12.84
N ALA A 188 -14.59 -6.12 -13.12
CA ALA A 188 -14.24 -6.66 -14.44
C ALA A 188 -15.14 -7.86 -14.80
N GLN A 189 -15.37 -8.78 -13.86
CA GLN A 189 -16.26 -9.93 -14.06
C GLN A 189 -17.71 -9.50 -14.32
N VAL A 190 -18.23 -8.52 -13.58
CA VAL A 190 -19.59 -7.99 -13.79
C VAL A 190 -19.72 -7.37 -15.18
N PHE A 191 -18.75 -6.58 -15.64
CA PHE A 191 -18.79 -6.01 -16.99
C PHE A 191 -18.67 -7.07 -18.09
N ASN A 192 -17.85 -8.11 -17.89
CA ASN A 192 -17.78 -9.25 -18.81
C ASN A 192 -19.11 -10.00 -18.89
N MET A 193 -19.74 -10.26 -17.74
CA MET A 193 -21.06 -10.89 -17.67
C MET A 193 -22.10 -10.05 -18.41
N LEU A 194 -22.21 -8.76 -18.09
CA LEU A 194 -23.14 -7.85 -18.76
C LEU A 194 -22.92 -7.79 -20.28
N SER A 195 -21.67 -7.80 -20.73
CA SER A 195 -21.31 -7.76 -22.15
C SER A 195 -21.79 -9.00 -22.92
N THR A 196 -21.76 -10.19 -22.30
CA THR A 196 -22.19 -11.45 -22.93
C THR A 196 -23.68 -11.76 -22.86
N MET A 197 -24.45 -11.08 -21.99
CA MET A 197 -25.89 -11.31 -21.82
C MET A 197 -26.74 -10.90 -23.03
N PHE A 198 -26.21 -10.11 -23.97
CA PHE A 198 -26.96 -9.58 -25.11
C PHE A 198 -27.13 -10.57 -26.28
N GLY A 199 -26.60 -11.79 -26.18
CA GLY A 199 -26.81 -12.87 -27.14
C GLY A 199 -26.12 -12.69 -28.50
N LYS A 200 -26.03 -13.77 -29.29
CA LYS A 200 -25.25 -13.82 -30.55
C LYS A 200 -25.91 -13.14 -31.76
N SER A 201 -26.93 -12.31 -31.55
CA SER A 201 -27.54 -11.53 -32.63
C SER A 201 -26.55 -10.47 -33.13
N TRP A 202 -26.68 -10.03 -34.40
CA TRP A 202 -25.91 -8.91 -34.94
C TRP A 202 -26.00 -7.66 -34.05
N PHE A 203 -27.20 -7.39 -33.51
CA PHE A 203 -27.42 -6.32 -32.55
C PHE A 203 -26.75 -6.59 -31.20
N GLY A 204 -26.71 -7.85 -30.75
CA GLY A 204 -26.06 -8.24 -29.49
C GLY A 204 -24.53 -8.10 -29.55
N ILE A 205 -23.90 -8.36 -30.70
CA ILE A 205 -22.46 -8.19 -30.90
C ILE A 205 -22.05 -6.70 -30.84
N ILE A 206 -22.86 -5.81 -31.43
CA ILE A 206 -22.60 -4.36 -31.36
C ILE A 206 -22.67 -3.87 -29.91
N LEU A 207 -23.65 -4.37 -29.16
CA LEU A 207 -23.92 -3.97 -27.78
C LEU A 207 -22.86 -4.55 -26.84
N LEU A 208 -22.40 -5.77 -27.10
CA LEU A 208 -21.24 -6.41 -26.44
C LEU A 208 -20.01 -5.51 -26.55
N ILE A 209 -19.64 -5.07 -27.77
CA ILE A 209 -18.47 -4.21 -27.99
C ILE A 209 -18.58 -2.90 -27.21
N ILE A 210 -19.75 -2.28 -27.22
CA ILE A 210 -19.99 -0.99 -26.56
C ILE A 210 -19.87 -1.15 -25.05
N VAL A 211 -20.57 -2.13 -24.47
CA VAL A 211 -20.56 -2.39 -23.03
C VAL A 211 -19.18 -2.83 -22.57
N PHE A 212 -18.45 -3.60 -23.38
CA PHE A 212 -17.09 -4.02 -23.08
C PHE A 212 -16.14 -2.82 -23.00
N ILE A 213 -16.15 -1.94 -24.00
CA ILE A 213 -15.28 -0.76 -24.05
C ILE A 213 -15.62 0.20 -22.91
N ILE A 214 -16.90 0.52 -22.74
CA ILE A 214 -17.35 1.48 -21.71
C ILE A 214 -17.10 0.91 -20.31
N GLY A 215 -17.47 -0.35 -20.06
CA GLY A 215 -17.31 -1.00 -18.77
C GLY A 215 -15.84 -1.05 -18.34
N HIS A 216 -14.93 -1.43 -19.24
CA HIS A 216 -13.51 -1.45 -18.93
C HIS A 216 -12.89 -0.06 -18.83
N ALA A 217 -13.35 0.91 -19.62
CA ALA A 217 -12.91 2.31 -19.46
C ALA A 217 -13.28 2.86 -18.08
N ILE A 218 -14.51 2.60 -17.61
CA ILE A 218 -14.95 2.97 -16.27
C ILE A 218 -14.13 2.23 -15.21
N ASN A 219 -13.91 0.92 -15.37
CA ASN A 219 -13.12 0.13 -14.42
C ASN A 219 -11.70 0.68 -14.28
N ILE A 220 -11.00 0.97 -15.40
CA ILE A 220 -9.67 1.58 -15.39
C ILE A 220 -9.69 2.95 -14.69
N GLY A 221 -10.69 3.79 -14.98
CA GLY A 221 -10.84 5.10 -14.36
C GLY A 221 -11.04 5.02 -12.84
N LEU A 222 -11.94 4.16 -12.37
CA LEU A 222 -12.19 3.95 -10.94
C LEU A 222 -10.97 3.38 -10.22
N ASN A 223 -10.27 2.45 -10.85
CA ASN A 223 -9.07 1.83 -10.27
C ASN A 223 -7.90 2.82 -10.20
N ALA A 224 -7.74 3.69 -11.20
CA ALA A 224 -6.74 4.75 -11.18
C ALA A 224 -7.02 5.76 -10.06
N LEU A 225 -8.26 6.22 -9.91
CA LEU A 225 -8.64 7.15 -8.85
C LEU A 225 -8.53 6.51 -7.45
N GLY A 226 -9.04 5.29 -7.30
CA GLY A 226 -8.99 4.55 -6.04
C GLY A 226 -7.56 4.28 -5.59
N SER A 227 -6.73 3.69 -6.45
CA SER A 227 -5.33 3.42 -6.14
C SER A 227 -4.56 4.70 -5.81
N TYR A 228 -4.80 5.81 -6.50
CA TYR A 228 -4.17 7.08 -6.21
C TYR A 228 -4.49 7.60 -4.80
N VAL A 229 -5.78 7.73 -4.47
CA VAL A 229 -6.21 8.27 -3.17
C VAL A 229 -5.79 7.37 -2.00
N HIS A 230 -5.95 6.05 -2.16
CA HIS A 230 -5.58 5.12 -1.11
C HIS A 230 -4.06 5.05 -0.93
N THR A 231 -3.26 5.09 -2.00
CA THR A 231 -1.78 5.13 -1.87
C THR A 231 -1.33 6.41 -1.19
N MET A 232 -1.91 7.57 -1.52
CA MET A 232 -1.62 8.82 -0.81
C MET A 232 -1.92 8.70 0.68
N ARG A 233 -3.01 8.06 1.07
CA ARG A 233 -3.32 7.83 2.48
C ARG A 233 -2.25 6.99 3.18
N LEU A 234 -1.83 5.87 2.58
CA LEU A 234 -0.78 5.02 3.15
C LEU A 234 0.53 5.83 3.34
N GLN A 235 0.87 6.69 2.38
CA GLN A 235 2.07 7.52 2.46
C GLN A 235 1.97 8.63 3.53
N TYR A 236 0.90 9.43 3.50
CA TYR A 236 0.77 10.61 4.35
C TYR A 236 0.37 10.30 5.79
N VAL A 237 -0.54 9.35 6.00
CA VAL A 237 -1.08 9.07 7.34
C VAL A 237 -0.25 8.01 8.03
N GLU A 238 0.04 6.91 7.34
CA GLU A 238 0.63 5.74 7.99
C GLU A 238 2.16 5.78 7.99
N MET A 239 2.81 6.22 6.91
CA MET A 239 4.27 6.30 6.88
C MET A 239 4.78 7.64 7.46
N PHE A 240 4.32 8.79 6.96
CA PHE A 240 4.79 10.09 7.45
C PHE A 240 4.40 10.33 8.91
N GLY A 241 3.25 9.81 9.37
CA GLY A 241 2.86 9.87 10.78
C GLY A 241 3.87 9.25 11.76
N LYS A 242 4.77 8.36 11.30
CA LYS A 242 5.75 7.70 12.18
C LYS A 242 7.04 8.48 12.39
N PHE A 243 7.47 9.31 11.45
CA PHE A 243 8.76 10.00 11.53
C PHE A 243 8.68 11.52 11.32
N TYR A 244 7.58 12.03 10.77
CA TYR A 244 7.49 13.43 10.39
C TYR A 244 7.03 14.28 11.59
N GLU A 245 7.95 15.05 12.14
CA GLU A 245 7.63 16.09 13.11
C GLU A 245 7.28 17.39 12.37
N GLY A 246 6.06 17.90 12.62
CA GLY A 246 5.61 19.18 12.07
C GLY A 246 6.33 20.39 12.70
N GLY A 247 6.23 21.55 12.06
CA GLY A 247 6.71 22.83 12.62
C GLY A 247 8.03 23.35 12.07
N GLY A 248 8.62 22.70 11.06
CA GLY A 248 9.80 23.23 10.35
C GLY A 248 9.50 24.52 9.59
N LYS A 249 10.47 25.45 9.55
CA LYS A 249 10.38 26.65 8.70
C LYS A 249 10.71 26.29 7.25
N GLN A 250 9.79 26.59 6.32
CA GLN A 250 10.03 26.40 4.90
C GLN A 250 11.26 27.20 4.47
N PHE A 251 12.25 26.53 3.88
CA PHE A 251 13.40 27.22 3.29
C PHE A 251 12.92 28.03 2.08
N LYS A 252 12.87 29.36 2.24
CA LYS A 252 12.63 30.29 1.15
C LYS A 252 13.99 30.76 0.63
N PRO A 253 14.51 30.20 -0.49
CA PRO A 253 15.76 30.67 -1.05
C PRO A 253 15.61 32.13 -1.45
N PHE A 254 16.66 32.92 -1.27
CA PHE A 254 16.70 34.28 -1.79
C PHE A 254 16.71 34.21 -3.32
N LYS A 255 15.53 34.38 -3.93
CA LYS A 255 15.33 34.41 -5.38
C LYS A 255 14.74 35.75 -5.77
N LEU A 256 15.32 36.37 -6.80
CA LEU A 256 14.71 37.52 -7.47
C LEU A 256 13.35 37.07 -8.05
N ASN A 257 12.27 37.66 -7.54
CA ASN A 257 10.91 37.37 -8.01
C ASN A 257 10.60 38.18 -9.28
N SER A 258 11.43 38.03 -10.32
CA SER A 258 11.25 38.73 -11.59
C SER A 258 10.64 37.77 -12.62
N LYS A 259 9.31 37.84 -12.80
CA LYS A 259 8.61 37.16 -13.90
C LYS A 259 8.96 37.77 -15.27
N TYR A 260 9.38 39.03 -15.28
CA TYR A 260 9.89 39.75 -16.45
C TYR A 260 11.07 40.64 -16.02
N ILE A 261 12.20 40.53 -16.71
CA ILE A 261 13.34 41.43 -16.56
C ILE A 261 13.26 42.42 -17.71
N LYS A 262 12.86 43.67 -17.43
CA LYS A 262 12.99 44.76 -18.41
C LYS A 262 14.39 45.32 -18.27
N ILE A 263 15.27 44.91 -19.19
CA ILE A 263 16.60 45.51 -19.32
C ILE A 263 16.38 46.88 -19.98
N GLN A 264 16.54 47.96 -19.23
CA GLN A 264 16.69 49.29 -19.84
C GLN A 264 18.15 49.42 -20.27
N GLU A 265 18.39 49.34 -21.59
CA GLU A 265 19.65 49.82 -22.15
C GLU A 265 19.64 51.34 -22.09
N ASP A 266 20.49 51.90 -21.24
CA ASP A 266 20.78 53.33 -21.27
C ASP A 266 21.57 53.61 -22.54
N LYS A 267 20.91 54.13 -23.58
CA LYS A 267 21.60 54.72 -24.74
C LYS A 267 22.16 56.06 -24.31
N SER A 268 23.30 56.04 -23.62
CA SER A 268 24.17 57.20 -23.51
C SER A 268 24.67 57.54 -24.92
N LYS A 269 24.09 58.60 -25.50
CA LYS A 269 24.71 59.40 -26.55
C LYS A 269 25.53 60.51 -25.91
#